data_AF-A0A084JJ66-F1
#
_entry.id   AF-A0A084JJ66-F1
#
_cell.length_a   1.000
_cell.length_b   1.000
_cell.length_c   1.000
_cell.angle_alpha   90.00
_cell.angle_beta   90.00
_cell.angle_gamma   90.00
#
_symmetry.space_group_name_H-M   'P 1'
#
loop_
_entity.id
_entity.type
_entity.pdbx_description
1 polymer ?
#
loop_
_entity_poly.entity_id
_entity_poly.type
_entity_poly.pdbx_seq_one_letter_code
_entity_poly.pdbx_strand_id
1 'polypeptide(L)'
;MEKQARIYYTSDVHGYLFPTSYGDREERPMGLLNCISNFKKDGNTLVFDGGDTLQGAPFATYTTSRKEAVPGIHPIAMVYNEAGYDAVVPGNHDFNFGYECLAEYVQALK
;
A
#
# COMPACT_ATOMS: atom_id res chain seq x y z
N MET A 1 -19.59 16.58 26.50
CA MET A 1 -19.71 16.39 25.04
C MET A 1 -18.72 15.32 24.67
N GLU A 2 -19.16 14.22 24.07
CA GLU A 2 -18.27 13.13 23.65
C GLU A 2 -17.48 13.56 22.42
N LYS A 3 -16.17 13.28 22.41
CA LYS A 3 -15.32 13.43 21.23
C LYS A 3 -15.25 12.07 20.54
N GLN A 4 -15.40 12.06 19.21
CA GLN A 4 -15.28 10.85 18.40
C GLN A 4 -14.07 10.98 17.47
N ALA A 5 -13.38 9.87 17.26
CA ALA A 5 -12.32 9.72 16.27
C ALA A 5 -12.52 8.41 15.51
N ARG A 6 -12.12 8.37 14.24
CA ARG A 6 -12.19 7.18 13.39
C ARG A 6 -10.78 6.76 12.99
N ILE A 7 -10.54 5.45 12.99
CA ILE A 7 -9.30 4.87 12.49
C ILE A 7 -9.63 3.84 11.42
N TYR A 8 -9.05 4.01 10.24
CA TYR A 8 -8.94 2.95 9.24
C TYR A 8 -7.56 2.32 9.36
N TYR A 9 -7.50 1.00 9.27
CA TYR A 9 -6.26 0.25 9.39
C TYR A 9 -6.21 -0.84 8.33
N THR A 10 -5.11 -0.89 7.58
CA THR A 10 -4.74 -2.00 6.68
C THR A 10 -3.45 -2.64 7.15
N SER A 11 -3.21 -3.87 6.74
CA SER A 11 -2.00 -4.64 7.06
C SER A 11 -1.90 -5.79 6.08
N ASP A 12 -0.69 -6.30 5.85
CA ASP A 12 -0.45 -7.52 5.06
C ASP A 12 -1.07 -7.42 3.65
N VAL A 13 -1.05 -6.21 3.07
CA VAL A 13 -1.58 -5.96 1.72
C VAL A 13 -0.82 -6.80 0.69
N HIS A 14 0.45 -7.08 0.95
CA HIS A 14 1.30 -7.94 0.15
C HIS A 14 1.31 -7.54 -1.33
N GLY A 15 1.18 -6.24 -1.64
CA GLY A 15 1.15 -5.74 -3.01
C GLY A 15 -0.12 -6.05 -3.80
N TYR A 16 -1.15 -6.66 -3.20
CA TYR A 16 -2.44 -6.86 -3.84
C TYR A 16 -3.20 -5.53 -3.88
N LEU A 17 -2.87 -4.69 -4.86
CA LEU A 17 -3.55 -3.41 -5.05
C LEU A 17 -4.89 -3.59 -5.79
N PHE A 18 -4.86 -4.31 -6.91
CA PHE A 18 -6.00 -4.53 -7.78
C PHE A 18 -6.91 -5.68 -7.29
N PRO A 19 -8.19 -5.72 -7.69
CA PRO A 19 -9.15 -6.74 -7.28
C PRO A 19 -8.95 -8.08 -8.02
N THR A 20 -7.74 -8.61 -7.99
CA THR A 20 -7.37 -9.85 -8.69
C THR A 20 -6.29 -10.62 -7.93
N SER A 21 -6.29 -11.94 -8.09
CA SER A 21 -5.21 -12.81 -7.60
C SER A 21 -3.99 -12.84 -8.52
N TYR A 22 -4.10 -12.29 -9.75
CA TYR A 22 -3.14 -12.44 -10.85
C TYR A 22 -2.91 -13.87 -11.35
N GLY A 23 -3.60 -14.87 -10.80
CA GLY A 23 -3.56 -16.26 -11.29
C GLY A 23 -4.44 -16.48 -12.53
N ASP A 24 -5.43 -15.61 -12.70
CA ASP A 24 -6.33 -15.56 -13.85
C ASP A 24 -6.78 -14.10 -14.07
N ARG A 25 -7.80 -13.90 -14.91
CA ARG A 25 -8.35 -12.58 -15.25
C ARG A 25 -9.65 -12.25 -14.51
N GLU A 26 -10.02 -13.04 -13.50
CA GLU A 26 -11.27 -12.85 -12.77
C GLU A 26 -11.14 -11.77 -11.69
N GLU A 27 -12.17 -10.95 -11.58
CA GLU A 27 -12.31 -9.96 -10.52
C GLU A 27 -12.74 -10.62 -9.21
N ARG A 28 -12.22 -10.13 -8.08
CA ARG A 28 -12.48 -10.67 -6.75
C ARG A 28 -12.69 -9.56 -5.72
N PRO A 29 -13.47 -9.79 -4.65
CA PRO A 29 -13.67 -8.83 -3.56
C PRO A 29 -12.43 -8.76 -2.64
N MET A 30 -11.29 -8.42 -3.22
CA MET A 30 -9.99 -8.27 -2.58
C MET A 30 -9.28 -7.04 -3.14
N GLY A 31 -8.06 -6.81 -2.69
CA GLY A 31 -7.21 -5.74 -3.19
C GLY A 31 -7.42 -4.42 -2.47
N LEU A 32 -6.32 -3.69 -2.26
CA LEU A 32 -6.32 -2.43 -1.54
C LEU A 32 -7.24 -1.38 -2.18
N LEU A 33 -7.31 -1.32 -3.51
CA LEU A 33 -8.13 -0.34 -4.22
C LEU A 33 -9.63 -0.43 -3.87
N ASN A 34 -10.13 -1.65 -3.62
CA ASN A 34 -11.49 -1.84 -3.12
C ASN A 34 -11.66 -1.31 -1.68
N CYS A 35 -10.66 -1.53 -0.82
CA CYS A 35 -10.69 -1.06 0.57
C CYS A 35 -10.67 0.48 0.66
N ILE A 36 -9.68 1.13 0.02
CA ILE A 36 -9.46 2.57 0.12
C ILE A 36 -10.62 3.40 -0.44
N SER A 37 -11.43 2.84 -1.34
CA SER A 37 -12.65 3.48 -1.84
C SER A 37 -13.65 3.83 -0.72
N ASN A 38 -13.52 3.18 0.44
CA ASN A 38 -14.35 3.42 1.62
C ASN A 38 -13.73 4.39 2.63
N PHE A 39 -12.51 4.88 2.40
CA PHE A 39 -11.85 5.82 3.29
C PHE A 39 -12.55 7.18 3.21
N LYS A 40 -13.20 7.54 4.32
CA LYS A 40 -13.88 8.83 4.48
C LYS A 40 -13.15 9.62 5.54
N LYS A 41 -12.13 10.36 5.12
CA LYS A 41 -11.38 11.24 6.02
C LYS A 41 -12.22 12.47 6.35
N ASP A 42 -12.39 12.68 7.64
CA ASP A 42 -12.79 13.95 8.22
C ASP A 42 -11.65 14.46 9.13
N GLY A 43 -11.79 15.65 9.70
CA GLY A 43 -10.78 16.22 10.60
C GLY A 43 -10.49 15.40 11.88
N ASN A 44 -11.21 14.30 12.12
CA ASN A 44 -11.03 13.37 13.23
C ASN A 44 -10.79 11.92 12.76
N THR A 45 -10.37 11.72 11.51
CA THR A 45 -10.13 10.40 10.93
C THR A 45 -8.65 10.22 10.63
N LEU A 46 -8.10 9.09 11.07
CA LEU A 46 -6.75 8.65 10.76
C LEU A 46 -6.76 7.34 9.95
N VAL A 47 -5.78 7.16 9.08
CA VAL A 47 -5.61 6.01 8.20
C VAL A 47 -4.19 5.48 8.37
N PHE A 48 -4.05 4.21 8.72
CA PHE A 48 -2.77 3.59 9.02
C PHE A 48 -2.55 2.29 8.26
N ASP A 49 -1.29 1.99 7.98
CA ASP A 49 -0.87 0.68 7.45
C ASP A 49 0.14 -0.01 8.37
N GLY A 50 -0.06 -1.31 8.59
CA GLY A 50 0.73 -2.19 9.45
C GLY A 50 1.98 -2.80 8.82
N GLY A 51 2.24 -2.57 7.53
CA GLY A 51 3.38 -3.12 6.82
C GLY A 51 3.07 -4.41 6.05
N ASP A 52 4.13 -5.04 5.56
CA ASP A 52 4.08 -6.16 4.62
C ASP A 52 3.33 -5.79 3.33
N THR A 53 3.83 -4.72 2.70
CA THR A 53 3.24 -4.11 1.50
C THR A 53 4.05 -4.40 0.24
N LEU A 54 5.38 -4.42 0.31
CA LEU A 54 6.27 -4.37 -0.84
C LEU A 54 6.54 -5.73 -1.50
N GLN A 55 6.08 -6.83 -0.91
CA GLN A 55 6.32 -8.19 -1.41
C GLN A 55 5.05 -9.02 -1.31
N GLY A 56 4.84 -9.93 -2.28
CA GLY A 56 3.76 -10.92 -2.23
C GLY A 56 3.13 -11.13 -3.60
N ALA A 57 2.33 -10.15 -4.05
CA ALA A 57 1.63 -10.18 -5.33
C ALA A 57 2.62 -10.09 -6.51
N PRO A 58 2.29 -10.70 -7.67
CA PRO A 58 3.08 -10.55 -8.89
C PRO A 58 3.32 -9.10 -9.30
N PHE A 59 2.37 -8.21 -9.06
CA PHE A 59 2.52 -6.78 -9.30
C PHE A 59 3.63 -6.12 -8.46
N ALA A 60 3.67 -6.40 -7.15
CA ALA A 60 4.73 -5.88 -6.28
C ALA A 60 6.10 -6.38 -6.73
N THR A 61 6.24 -7.68 -6.95
CA THR A 61 7.50 -8.27 -7.46
C THR A 61 7.92 -7.66 -8.80
N TYR A 62 6.98 -7.41 -9.71
CA TYR A 62 7.28 -6.79 -11.00
C TYR A 62 7.80 -5.35 -10.85
N THR A 63 7.12 -4.55 -10.04
CA THR A 63 7.48 -3.13 -9.85
C THR A 63 8.77 -2.95 -9.05
N THR A 64 9.07 -3.82 -8.08
CA THR A 64 10.32 -3.78 -7.33
C THR A 64 11.51 -4.30 -8.13
N SER A 65 11.33 -5.33 -8.97
CA SER A 65 12.40 -5.92 -9.77
C SER A 65 12.71 -5.21 -11.09
N ARG A 66 11.79 -4.37 -11.60
CA ARG A 66 11.95 -3.62 -12.85
C ARG A 66 11.71 -2.13 -12.67
N LYS A 67 12.56 -1.48 -11.88
CA LYS A 67 12.41 -0.05 -11.54
C LYS A 67 12.41 0.86 -12.78
N GLU A 68 13.15 0.48 -13.82
CA GLU A 68 13.18 1.17 -15.11
C GLU A 68 11.88 1.09 -15.91
N ALA A 69 10.95 0.19 -15.57
CA ALA A 69 9.66 0.09 -16.24
C ALA A 69 8.73 1.26 -15.90
N VAL A 70 8.93 1.93 -14.75
CA VAL A 70 8.16 3.11 -14.33
C VAL A 70 9.11 4.18 -13.77
N PRO A 71 9.86 4.89 -14.63
CA PRO A 71 10.86 5.85 -14.19
C PRO A 71 10.26 7.00 -13.36
N GLY A 72 10.93 7.36 -12.26
CA GLY A 72 10.58 8.53 -11.45
C GLY A 72 9.38 8.38 -10.54
N ILE A 73 8.80 7.18 -10.44
CA ILE A 73 7.61 6.90 -9.62
C ILE A 73 7.83 5.60 -8.86
N HIS A 74 7.46 5.59 -7.57
CA HIS A 74 7.28 4.35 -6.82
C HIS A 74 5.78 3.97 -6.81
N PRO A 75 5.32 2.97 -7.59
CA PRO A 75 3.89 2.75 -7.84
C PRO A 75 3.06 2.47 -6.58
N ILE A 76 3.61 1.69 -5.64
CA ILE A 76 2.95 1.40 -4.37
C ILE A 76 2.83 2.68 -3.52
N ALA A 77 3.92 3.41 -3.30
CA ALA A 77 3.89 4.68 -2.58
C ALA A 77 2.91 5.69 -3.19
N MET A 78 2.80 5.75 -4.52
CA MET A 78 1.79 6.58 -5.19
C MET A 78 0.38 6.24 -4.71
N VAL A 79 0.01 4.95 -4.68
CA VAL A 79 -1.32 4.53 -4.23
C VAL A 79 -1.54 4.91 -2.76
N TYR A 80 -0.55 4.71 -1.89
CA TYR A 80 -0.65 5.07 -0.47
C TYR A 80 -0.78 6.58 -0.24
N ASN A 81 -0.03 7.38 -1.01
CA ASN A 81 -0.12 8.84 -1.00
C ASN A 81 -1.52 9.32 -1.44
N GLU A 82 -2.05 8.78 -2.54
CA GLU A 82 -3.37 9.17 -3.06
C GLU A 82 -4.52 8.64 -2.19
N ALA A 83 -4.33 7.52 -1.49
CA ALA A 83 -5.28 6.99 -0.51
C ALA A 83 -5.32 7.81 0.81
N GLY A 84 -4.34 8.70 1.02
CA GLY A 84 -4.29 9.58 2.17
C GLY A 84 -3.95 8.88 3.48
N TYR A 85 -3.02 7.91 3.46
CA TYR A 85 -2.46 7.33 4.68
C TYR A 85 -1.76 8.39 5.54
N ASP A 86 -1.99 8.36 6.85
CA ASP A 86 -1.35 9.27 7.81
C ASP A 86 -0.05 8.69 8.39
N ALA A 87 0.05 7.37 8.48
CA ALA A 87 1.28 6.68 8.83
C ALA A 87 1.29 5.27 8.24
N VAL A 88 2.49 4.79 7.91
CA VAL A 88 2.76 3.40 7.55
C VAL A 88 3.97 2.93 8.34
N VAL A 89 4.04 1.64 8.61
CA VAL A 89 5.22 1.01 9.24
C VAL A 89 5.75 -0.11 8.35
N PRO A 90 7.06 -0.38 8.35
CA PRO A 90 7.60 -1.53 7.64
C PRO A 90 7.28 -2.83 8.41
N GLY A 91 6.83 -3.84 7.67
CA GLY A 91 6.74 -5.23 8.12
C GLY A 91 7.98 -6.04 7.75
N ASN A 92 8.05 -7.32 8.13
CA ASN A 92 9.22 -8.15 7.86
C ASN A 92 9.44 -8.40 6.36
N HIS A 93 8.39 -8.55 5.57
CA HIS A 93 8.49 -8.80 4.13
C HIS A 93 8.93 -7.57 3.34
N ASP A 94 8.80 -6.37 3.89
CA ASP A 94 9.25 -5.13 3.24
C ASP A 94 10.79 -5.05 3.10
N PHE A 95 11.54 -5.85 3.87
CA PHE A 95 12.99 -5.94 3.80
C PHE A 95 13.51 -6.95 2.76
N ASN A 96 12.62 -7.76 2.15
CA ASN A 96 13.04 -8.89 1.30
C ASN A 96 13.79 -8.49 0.03
N PHE A 97 13.62 -7.24 -0.43
CA PHE A 97 14.32 -6.70 -1.61
C PHE A 97 15.53 -5.82 -1.24
N GLY A 98 15.94 -5.82 0.03
CA GLY A 98 17.06 -5.04 0.54
C GLY A 98 16.65 -3.67 1.09
N TYR A 99 17.54 -3.08 1.89
CA TYR A 99 17.31 -1.81 2.58
C TYR A 99 17.07 -0.66 1.59
N GLU A 100 17.79 -0.63 0.47
CA GLU A 100 17.69 0.41 -0.55
C GLU A 100 16.28 0.45 -1.15
N CYS A 101 15.67 -0.71 -1.40
CA CYS A 101 14.31 -0.79 -1.91
C CYS A 101 13.30 -0.23 -0.91
N LEU A 102 13.43 -0.57 0.38
CA LEU A 102 12.58 -0.02 1.44
C LEU A 102 12.80 1.49 1.60
N ALA A 103 14.05 1.95 1.57
CA ALA A 103 14.37 3.36 1.71
C ALA A 103 13.78 4.20 0.56
N GLU A 104 13.85 3.71 -0.68
CA GLU A 104 13.20 4.36 -1.83
C GLU A 104 11.68 4.44 -1.67
N TYR A 105 11.03 3.36 -1.19
CA TYR A 105 9.61 3.38 -0.88
C TYR A 105 9.27 4.47 0.14
N VAL A 106 9.98 4.48 1.27
CA VAL A 106 9.75 5.43 2.36
C VAL A 106 10.02 6.87 1.92
N GLN A 107 11.05 7.11 1.12
CA GLN A 107 11.35 8.44 0.55
C GLN A 107 10.28 8.93 -0.43
N ALA A 108 9.54 8.01 -1.06
CA ALA A 108 8.47 8.35 -2.00
C ALA A 108 7.11 8.61 -1.31
N LEU A 109 6.98 8.31 -0.02
CA LEU A 109 5.79 8.65 0.77
C LEU A 109 5.79 10.14 1.15
N LYS A 110 4.61 10.75 1.15
CA LYS A 110 4.39 12.18 1.43
C LYS A 110 4.00 12.44 2.89
#